data_AF-A0A7C2BR10-F1
#
_entry.id   AF-A0A7C2BR10-F1
#
_cell.length_a   1.000
_cell.length_b   1.000
_cell.length_c   1.000
_cell.angle_alpha   90.00
_cell.angle_beta   90.00
_cell.angle_gamma   90.00
#
_symmetry.space_group_name_H-M   'P 1'
#
loop_
_entity.id
_entity.type
_entity.pdbx_description
1 polymer ?
#
loop_
_entity_poly.entity_id
_entity_poly.type
_entity_poly.pdbx_seq_one_letter_code
_entity_poly.pdbx_strand_id
1 'polypeptide(L)'
;MATNEEYNNTDVPKGQQEDHEQYISDRGEQLYGLQLRHADNMLRHLFLVNAGGAIAILSYLGTDSDKMDVICAKLSLLFFTLGIVFVGVVRAILLHRSFDYFELWQSDTEKYFKQEISWQNLVETDDSRTKGNCWEFRFGYISAGCFIIGCICGALGF
;
A
#
# COMPACT_ATOMS: atom_id res chain seq x y z
N MET A 1 21.98 -32.91 -8.84
CA MET A 1 22.88 -31.88 -8.31
C MET A 1 23.41 -31.15 -9.53
N ALA A 2 22.70 -30.10 -9.98
CA ALA A 2 23.06 -29.37 -11.19
C ALA A 2 24.25 -28.46 -10.87
N THR A 3 25.26 -28.50 -11.73
CA THR A 3 26.48 -27.69 -11.64
C THR A 3 26.13 -26.23 -11.87
N ASN A 4 26.53 -25.37 -10.93
CA ASN A 4 26.53 -23.91 -11.13
C ASN A 4 27.55 -23.61 -12.24
N GLU A 5 27.09 -23.54 -13.50
CA GLU A 5 27.87 -22.91 -14.56
C GLU A 5 28.07 -21.45 -14.15
N GLU A 6 29.33 -21.08 -13.98
CA GLU A 6 29.78 -19.73 -13.65
C GLU A 6 29.38 -18.81 -14.81
N TYR A 7 28.24 -18.12 -14.64
CA TYR A 7 27.66 -17.26 -15.67
C TYR A 7 28.49 -15.98 -15.78
N ASN A 8 29.47 -15.97 -16.69
CA ASN A 8 30.33 -14.81 -16.91
C ASN A 8 29.63 -13.80 -17.83
N ASN A 9 29.21 -12.67 -17.27
CA ASN A 9 28.43 -11.63 -17.96
C ASN A 9 29.28 -10.83 -18.99
N THR A 10 30.58 -11.15 -19.15
CA THR A 10 31.46 -10.55 -20.18
C THR A 10 31.15 -10.99 -21.60
N ASP A 11 30.39 -12.08 -21.76
CA ASP A 11 30.06 -12.64 -23.08
C ASP A 11 28.75 -12.07 -23.66
N VAL A 12 28.05 -11.21 -22.91
CA VAL A 12 26.82 -10.55 -23.34
C VAL A 12 27.16 -9.41 -24.31
N PRO A 13 26.57 -9.37 -25.52
CA PRO A 13 26.77 -8.27 -26.46
C PRO A 13 26.49 -6.91 -25.81
N LYS A 14 27.31 -5.90 -26.08
CA LYS A 14 27.16 -4.55 -25.49
C LYS A 14 25.74 -3.98 -25.58
N GLY A 15 25.04 -4.21 -26.69
CA GLY A 15 23.65 -3.77 -26.85
C GLY A 15 22.67 -4.42 -25.85
N GLN A 16 22.88 -5.69 -25.49
CA GLN A 16 22.06 -6.36 -24.47
C GLN A 16 22.39 -5.87 -23.06
N GLN A 17 23.63 -5.46 -22.79
CA GLN A 17 23.99 -4.86 -21.49
C GLN A 17 23.31 -3.51 -21.31
N GLU A 18 23.30 -2.65 -22.34
CA GLU A 18 22.59 -1.37 -22.33
C GLU A 18 21.08 -1.56 -22.10
N ASP A 19 20.46 -2.55 -22.75
CA ASP A 19 19.04 -2.88 -22.56
C ASP A 19 18.73 -3.29 -21.11
N HIS A 20 19.60 -4.10 -20.49
CA HIS A 20 19.44 -4.54 -19.10
C HIS A 20 19.58 -3.38 -18.11
N GLU A 21 20.58 -2.52 -18.30
CA GLU A 21 20.79 -1.33 -17.47
C GLU A 21 19.61 -0.37 -17.55
N GLN A 22 19.08 -0.15 -18.76
CA GLN A 22 17.91 0.69 -18.96
C GLN A 22 16.68 0.11 -18.23
N TYR A 23 16.40 -1.19 -18.41
CA TYR A 23 15.30 -1.85 -17.69
C TYR A 23 15.46 -1.73 -16.17
N ILE A 24 16.69 -1.90 -15.66
CA ILE A 24 16.95 -1.80 -14.22
C ILE A 24 16.65 -0.40 -13.69
N SER A 25 17.09 0.62 -14.41
CA SER A 25 16.84 2.02 -14.09
C SER A 25 15.34 2.32 -14.10
N ASP A 26 14.65 1.97 -15.18
CA ASP A 26 13.21 2.22 -15.36
C ASP A 26 12.40 1.51 -14.27
N ARG A 27 12.74 0.27 -13.94
CA ARG A 27 12.06 -0.49 -12.89
C ARG A 27 12.32 0.10 -11.50
N GLY A 28 13.54 0.53 -11.22
CA GLY A 28 13.90 1.23 -9.99
C GLY A 28 13.09 2.52 -9.81
N GLU A 29 12.96 3.33 -10.86
CA GLU A 29 12.15 4.56 -10.84
C GLU A 29 10.67 4.25 -10.60
N GLN A 30 10.12 3.21 -11.23
CA GLN A 30 8.72 2.79 -11.02
C GLN A 30 8.45 2.41 -9.56
N LEU A 31 9.33 1.63 -8.94
CA LEU A 31 9.19 1.18 -7.56
C LEU A 31 9.36 2.34 -6.58
N TYR A 32 10.35 3.21 -6.80
CA TYR A 32 10.54 4.42 -6.01
C TYR A 32 9.34 5.37 -6.12
N GLY A 33 8.81 5.57 -7.33
CA GLY A 33 7.60 6.34 -7.57
C GLY A 33 6.36 5.72 -6.89
N LEU A 34 6.25 4.39 -6.85
CA LEU A 34 5.19 3.69 -6.13
C LEU A 34 5.29 3.94 -4.62
N GLN A 35 6.48 3.84 -4.04
CA GLN A 35 6.75 4.14 -2.64
C GLN A 35 6.37 5.58 -2.27
N LEU A 36 6.82 6.57 -3.04
CA LEU A 36 6.46 7.98 -2.83
C LEU A 36 4.94 8.20 -2.90
N ARG A 37 4.27 7.58 -3.87
CA ARG A 37 2.79 7.66 -3.98
C ARG A 37 2.10 7.06 -2.77
N HIS A 38 2.54 5.91 -2.26
CA HIS A 38 1.95 5.33 -1.05
C HIS A 38 2.22 6.18 0.19
N ALA A 39 3.41 6.77 0.32
CA ALA A 39 3.76 7.67 1.42
C ALA A 39 2.87 8.93 1.41
N ASP A 40 2.76 9.61 0.26
CA ASP A 40 1.90 10.78 0.10
C ASP A 40 0.42 10.46 0.36
N ASN A 41 -0.05 9.33 -0.16
CA ASN A 41 -1.41 8.85 0.10
C ASN A 41 -1.67 8.52 1.58
N MET A 42 -0.66 8.04 2.31
CA MET A 42 -0.76 7.79 3.75
C MET A 42 -0.83 9.12 4.52
N LEU A 43 0.03 10.09 4.18
CA LEU A 43 0.00 11.42 4.79
C LEU A 43 -1.34 12.12 4.57
N ARG A 44 -1.84 12.16 3.33
CA ARG A 44 -3.16 12.72 2.99
C ARG A 44 -4.28 12.07 3.80
N HIS A 45 -4.22 10.75 3.98
CA HIS A 45 -5.19 10.03 4.78
C HIS A 45 -5.14 10.45 6.25
N LEU A 46 -3.95 10.54 6.86
CA LEU A 46 -3.80 10.99 8.25
C LEU A 46 -4.32 12.41 8.44
N PHE A 47 -4.03 13.33 7.51
CA PHE A 47 -4.58 14.68 7.54
C PHE A 47 -6.12 14.68 7.48
N LEU A 48 -6.70 13.90 6.57
CA LEU A 48 -8.15 13.81 6.41
C LEU A 48 -8.83 13.23 7.65
N VAL A 49 -8.26 12.20 8.26
CA VAL A 49 -8.79 11.58 9.49
C VAL A 49 -8.73 12.57 10.65
N ASN A 50 -7.62 13.29 10.82
CA ASN A 50 -7.51 14.31 11.86
C ASN A 50 -8.50 15.46 11.67
N ALA A 51 -8.65 15.95 10.44
CA ALA A 51 -9.62 16.98 10.10
C ALA A 51 -11.06 16.49 10.33
N GLY A 52 -11.39 15.28 9.89
CA GLY A 52 -12.69 14.66 10.10
C GLY A 52 -13.02 14.49 11.59
N GLY A 53 -12.05 14.07 12.40
CA GLY A 53 -12.19 13.99 13.86
C GLY A 53 -12.46 15.35 14.51
N ALA A 54 -11.73 16.40 14.10
CA ALA A 54 -11.98 17.75 14.58
C ALA A 54 -13.39 18.25 14.22
N ILE A 55 -13.84 18.03 12.97
CA ILE A 55 -15.19 18.38 12.52
C ILE A 55 -16.25 17.60 13.29
N ALA A 56 -16.04 16.31 13.54
CA ALA A 56 -16.97 15.48 14.31
C ALA A 56 -17.15 16.01 15.75
N ILE A 57 -16.05 16.38 16.42
CA ILE A 57 -16.08 16.96 17.76
C ILE A 57 -16.80 18.32 17.77
N LEU A 58 -16.46 19.19 16.81
CA LEU A 58 -17.11 20.50 16.70
C LEU A 58 -18.61 20.38 16.42
N SER A 59 -19.00 19.44 15.56
CA SER A 59 -20.41 19.17 15.25
C SER A 59 -21.15 18.66 16.48
N TYR A 60 -20.54 17.73 17.23
CA TYR A 60 -21.11 17.25 18.48
C TYR A 60 -21.31 18.38 19.51
N LEU A 61 -20.32 19.25 19.68
CA LEU A 61 -20.41 20.42 20.57
C LEU A 61 -21.50 21.41 20.17
N GLY A 62 -21.81 21.53 18.87
CA GLY A 62 -22.86 22.40 18.36
C GLY A 62 -24.26 21.81 18.38
N THR A 63 -24.42 20.54 18.78
CA THR A 63 -25.70 19.81 18.70
C THR A 63 -26.49 19.91 20.02
N ASP A 64 -27.81 20.08 19.93
CA ASP A 64 -28.75 20.08 21.07
C ASP A 64 -28.89 18.66 21.64
N SER A 65 -28.24 18.39 22.79
CA SER A 65 -28.07 17.05 23.36
C SER A 65 -29.38 16.37 23.78
N ASP A 66 -30.47 17.12 23.92
CA ASP A 66 -31.76 16.60 24.40
C ASP A 66 -32.59 15.89 23.31
N LYS A 67 -32.20 16.00 22.03
CA LYS A 67 -32.97 15.44 20.90
C LYS A 67 -32.30 14.27 20.18
N MET A 68 -31.06 13.95 20.51
CA MET A 68 -30.29 12.94 19.80
C MET A 68 -30.44 11.55 20.43
N ASP A 69 -30.70 10.52 19.62
CA ASP A 69 -30.60 9.14 20.09
C ASP A 69 -29.12 8.77 20.30
N VAL A 70 -28.73 8.79 21.57
CA VAL A 70 -27.37 8.52 22.03
C VAL A 70 -26.87 7.14 21.58
N ILE A 71 -27.75 6.15 21.43
CA ILE A 71 -27.35 4.78 21.06
C ILE A 71 -27.00 4.73 19.57
N CYS A 72 -27.89 5.22 18.71
CA CYS A 72 -27.67 5.27 17.27
C CYS A 72 -26.45 6.13 16.90
N ALA A 73 -26.27 7.28 17.57
CA ALA A 73 -25.11 8.14 17.38
C ALA A 73 -23.79 7.43 17.75
N LYS A 74 -23.75 6.72 18.87
CA LYS A 74 -22.57 5.93 19.30
C LYS A 74 -22.24 4.81 18.32
N LEU A 75 -23.25 4.08 17.84
CA LEU A 75 -23.05 3.01 16.85
C LEU A 75 -22.52 3.56 15.53
N SER A 76 -23.11 4.65 15.02
CA SER A 76 -22.64 5.32 13.80
C SER A 76 -21.17 5.74 13.92
N LEU A 77 -20.80 6.38 15.03
CA LEU A 77 -19.42 6.82 15.29
C LEU A 77 -18.45 5.62 15.38
N LEU A 78 -18.86 4.53 16.02
CA LEU A 78 -18.07 3.31 16.11
C LEU A 78 -17.80 2.72 14.71
N PHE A 79 -18.84 2.60 13.87
CA PHE A 79 -18.71 2.07 12.52
C PHE A 79 -17.82 2.96 11.63
N PHE A 80 -17.96 4.28 11.71
CA PHE A 80 -17.06 5.19 10.99
C PHE A 80 -15.61 5.06 11.46
N THR A 81 -15.39 4.99 12.77
CA THR A 81 -14.05 4.82 13.34
C THR A 81 -13.42 3.51 12.89
N LEU A 82 -14.16 2.39 12.92
CA LEU A 82 -13.69 1.10 12.42
C LEU A 82 -13.37 1.17 10.92
N GLY A 83 -14.23 1.80 10.12
CA GLY A 83 -14.00 2.00 8.70
C GLY A 83 -12.69 2.75 8.44
N ILE A 84 -12.44 3.85 9.15
CA ILE A 84 -11.20 4.64 9.07
C ILE A 84 -9.99 3.79 9.44
N VAL A 85 -10.06 3.03 10.54
CA VAL A 85 -8.96 2.14 10.98
C VAL A 85 -8.63 1.12 9.90
N PHE A 86 -9.62 0.49 9.28
CA PHE A 86 -9.39 -0.46 8.19
C PHE A 86 -8.73 0.20 6.97
N VAL A 87 -9.12 1.41 6.57
CA VAL A 87 -8.42 2.15 5.49
C VAL A 87 -6.97 2.41 5.87
N GLY A 88 -6.73 2.86 7.11
CA GLY A 88 -5.39 3.13 7.63
C GLY A 88 -4.49 1.89 7.60
N VAL A 89 -5.02 0.74 8.03
CA VAL A 89 -4.31 -0.55 7.99
C VAL A 89 -3.94 -0.94 6.56
N VAL A 90 -4.87 -0.84 5.60
CA VAL A 90 -4.59 -1.16 4.19
C VAL A 90 -3.50 -0.24 3.63
N ARG A 91 -3.58 1.07 3.89
CA ARG A 91 -2.57 2.03 3.44
C ARG A 91 -1.19 1.73 4.05
N ALA A 92 -1.14 1.37 5.32
CA ALA A 92 0.10 1.00 6.00
C ALA A 92 0.72 -0.27 5.42
N ILE A 93 -0.08 -1.30 5.13
CA ILE A 93 0.37 -2.54 4.48
C ILE A 93 0.94 -2.24 3.09
N LEU A 94 0.21 -1.47 2.26
CA LEU A 94 0.67 -1.10 0.92
C LEU A 94 1.98 -0.31 0.96
N LEU A 95 2.11 0.61 1.92
CA LEU A 95 3.34 1.37 2.13
C LEU A 95 4.50 0.43 2.47
N HIS A 96 4.37 -0.43 3.48
CA HIS A 96 5.43 -1.36 3.87
C HIS A 96 5.82 -2.29 2.72
N ARG A 97 4.85 -2.90 2.04
CA ARG A 97 5.13 -3.74 0.85
C ARG A 97 5.88 -2.98 -0.23
N SER A 98 5.58 -1.70 -0.45
CA SER A 98 6.30 -0.90 -1.45
C SER A 98 7.76 -0.63 -1.07
N PHE A 99 8.05 -0.44 0.22
CA PHE A 99 9.43 -0.34 0.73
C PHE A 99 10.15 -1.68 0.54
N ASP A 100 9.53 -2.78 0.95
CA ASP A 100 10.11 -4.13 0.83
C ASP A 100 10.45 -4.46 -0.63
N TYR A 101 9.55 -4.14 -1.57
CA TYR A 101 9.79 -4.36 -3.00
C TYR A 101 10.97 -3.55 -3.53
N PHE A 102 11.09 -2.29 -3.13
CA PHE A 102 12.19 -1.45 -3.55
C PHE A 102 13.54 -1.90 -2.98
N GLU A 103 13.58 -2.29 -1.70
CA GLU A 103 14.79 -2.80 -1.04
C GLU A 103 15.25 -4.12 -1.65
N LEU A 104 14.31 -5.06 -1.86
CA LEU A 104 14.60 -6.35 -2.49
C LEU A 104 15.06 -6.19 -3.94
N TRP A 105 14.45 -5.27 -4.70
CA TRP A 105 14.87 -4.94 -6.06
C TRP A 105 16.31 -4.41 -6.11
N GLN A 106 16.67 -3.49 -5.22
CA GLN A 106 18.04 -2.98 -5.10
C GLN A 106 19.04 -4.08 -4.74
N SER A 107 18.70 -4.92 -3.76
CA SER A 107 19.52 -6.06 -3.36
C SER A 107 19.77 -7.02 -4.54
N ASP A 108 18.74 -7.36 -5.32
CA ASP A 108 18.91 -8.30 -6.42
C ASP A 108 19.61 -7.67 -7.63
N THR A 109 19.40 -6.38 -7.87
CA THR A 109 20.18 -5.61 -8.84
C THR A 109 21.68 -5.62 -8.48
N GLU A 110 22.02 -5.44 -7.21
CA GLU A 110 23.41 -5.52 -6.74
C GLU A 110 24.01 -6.92 -6.98
N LYS A 111 23.27 -7.98 -6.69
CA LYS A 111 23.68 -9.37 -6.97
C LYS A 111 23.87 -9.62 -8.47
N TYR A 112 23.01 -9.05 -9.31
CA TYR A 112 23.13 -9.15 -10.76
C TYR A 112 24.44 -8.51 -11.26
N PHE A 113 24.76 -7.30 -10.80
CA PHE A 113 26.02 -6.63 -11.15
C PHE A 113 27.26 -7.33 -10.57
N LYS A 114 27.12 -8.02 -9.43
CA LYS A 114 28.15 -8.90 -8.86
C LYS A 114 28.25 -10.27 -9.56
N GLN A 115 27.45 -10.52 -10.59
CA GLN A 115 27.36 -11.80 -11.31
C GLN A 115 26.94 -12.99 -10.43
N GLU A 116 26.26 -12.72 -9.31
CA GLU A 116 25.77 -13.77 -8.41
C GLU A 116 24.44 -14.38 -8.90
N ILE A 117 23.69 -13.65 -9.73
CA ILE A 117 22.44 -14.11 -10.36
C ILE A 117 22.42 -13.76 -11.85
N SER A 118 21.71 -14.58 -12.64
CA SER A 118 21.47 -14.32 -14.07
C SER A 118 20.37 -13.27 -14.28
N TRP A 119 20.31 -12.72 -15.49
CA TRP A 119 19.25 -11.79 -15.91
C TRP A 119 17.84 -12.41 -15.77
N GLN A 120 17.65 -13.64 -16.25
CA GLN A 120 16.39 -14.36 -16.11
C GLN A 120 15.99 -14.50 -14.63
N ASN A 121 16.94 -14.84 -13.75
CA ASN A 121 16.64 -14.96 -12.33
C ASN A 121 16.19 -13.63 -11.71
N LEU A 122 16.80 -12.50 -12.10
CA LEU A 122 16.40 -11.16 -11.64
C LEU A 122 14.94 -10.86 -12.04
N VAL A 123 14.61 -11.08 -13.32
CA VAL A 123 13.26 -10.79 -13.86
C VAL A 123 12.20 -11.74 -13.29
N GLU A 124 12.47 -13.04 -13.23
CA GLU A 124 11.54 -14.02 -12.68
C GLU A 124 11.28 -13.79 -11.18
N THR A 125 12.32 -13.41 -10.43
CA THR A 125 12.17 -13.11 -9.01
C THR A 125 11.30 -11.87 -8.79
N ASP A 126 11.49 -10.80 -9.58
CA ASP A 126 10.63 -9.61 -9.51
C ASP A 126 9.16 -9.90 -9.88
N ASP A 127 8.93 -10.67 -10.94
CA ASP A 127 7.57 -11.07 -11.36
C ASP A 127 6.87 -11.96 -10.31
N SER A 128 7.62 -12.86 -9.66
CA SER A 128 7.07 -13.72 -8.61
C SER A 128 6.58 -12.93 -7.39
N ARG A 129 7.24 -11.81 -7.05
CA ARG A 129 6.89 -10.95 -5.90
C ARG A 129 5.66 -10.11 -6.15
N THR A 130 5.39 -9.77 -7.41
CA THR A 130 4.22 -8.97 -7.82
C THR A 130 2.95 -9.80 -7.94
N LYS A 131 3.04 -11.13 -8.02
CA LYS A 131 1.92 -12.08 -7.92
C LYS A 131 1.44 -12.21 -6.46
N GLY A 132 1.01 -11.10 -5.89
CA GLY A 132 0.62 -10.99 -4.49
C GLY A 132 -0.84 -11.30 -4.20
N ASN A 133 -1.07 -11.75 -2.97
CA ASN A 133 -2.36 -12.08 -2.37
C ASN A 133 -3.37 -10.90 -2.39
N CYS A 134 -4.65 -11.19 -2.66
CA CYS A 134 -5.76 -10.21 -2.72
C CYS A 134 -6.33 -9.78 -1.34
N TRP A 135 -5.56 -9.86 -0.26
CA TRP A 135 -6.09 -9.61 1.09
C TRP A 135 -6.40 -8.12 1.34
N GLU A 136 -5.66 -7.21 0.69
CA GLU A 136 -5.88 -5.77 0.76
C GLU A 136 -7.27 -5.39 0.25
N PHE A 137 -7.77 -6.09 -0.78
CA PHE A 137 -9.12 -5.87 -1.30
C PHE A 137 -10.19 -6.23 -0.25
N ARG A 138 -9.98 -7.28 0.54
CA ARG A 138 -10.94 -7.69 1.59
C ARG A 138 -11.11 -6.60 2.64
N PHE A 139 -10.00 -6.03 3.14
CA PHE A 139 -10.05 -4.92 4.09
C PHE A 139 -10.69 -3.66 3.49
N GLY A 140 -10.44 -3.39 2.20
CA GLY A 140 -11.12 -2.32 1.47
C GLY A 140 -12.64 -2.48 1.47
N TYR A 141 -13.14 -3.68 1.15
CA TYR A 141 -14.58 -3.97 1.18
C TYR A 141 -15.18 -3.93 2.58
N ILE A 142 -14.47 -4.41 3.60
CA ILE A 142 -14.91 -4.32 5.00
C ILE A 142 -15.06 -2.85 5.41
N SER A 143 -14.09 -2.01 5.07
CA SER A 143 -14.15 -0.57 5.35
C SER A 143 -15.35 0.10 4.68
N ALA A 144 -15.60 -0.21 3.40
CA ALA A 144 -16.77 0.29 2.68
C ALA A 144 -18.09 -0.15 3.34
N GLY A 145 -18.16 -1.40 3.81
CA GLY A 145 -19.29 -1.91 4.58
C GLY A 145 -19.50 -1.15 5.89
N CYS A 146 -18.43 -0.91 6.66
CA CYS A 146 -18.48 -0.10 7.89
C CYS A 146 -19.00 1.32 7.62
N PHE A 147 -18.57 1.95 6.52
CA PHE A 147 -19.05 3.28 6.15
C PHE A 147 -20.57 3.30 5.85
N ILE A 148 -21.06 2.33 5.06
CA ILE A 148 -22.48 2.25 4.70
C ILE A 148 -23.34 2.02 5.95
N ILE A 149 -22.94 1.09 6.81
CA ILE A 149 -23.67 0.80 8.07
C ILE A 149 -23.65 2.03 8.98
N GLY A 150 -22.51 2.70 9.11
CA GLY A 150 -22.39 3.94 9.88
C GLY A 150 -23.33 5.04 9.40
N CYS A 151 -23.46 5.22 8.08
CA CYS A 151 -24.40 6.17 7.48
C CYS A 151 -25.86 5.83 7.80
N ILE A 152 -26.25 4.56 7.68
CA ILE A 152 -27.62 4.12 7.97
C ILE A 152 -27.97 4.32 9.44
N CYS A 153 -27.10 3.89 10.36
CA CYS A 153 -27.31 4.09 11.81
C CYS A 153 -27.37 5.57 12.18
N GLY A 154 -26.53 6.40 11.55
CA GLY A 154 -26.54 7.84 11.78
C GLY A 154 -27.85 8.48 11.32
N ALA A 155 -28.33 8.14 10.13
CA ALA A 155 -29.58 8.67 9.58
C ALA A 155 -30.83 8.22 10.36
N LEU A 156 -30.80 7.03 10.98
CA LEU A 156 -31.91 6.54 11.81
C LEU A 156 -31.91 7.12 13.23
N GLY A 157 -30.76 7.62 13.71
CA GLY A 157 -30.58 8.17 15.05
C GLY A 157 -30.72 9.68 15.17
N PHE A 158 -30.88 10.36 14.03
CA PHE A 158 -31.08 11.81 13.90
C PHE A 158 -32.56 12.10 13.65
#